data_AF-A0A4Q5SC20-F1
#
_entry.id   AF-A0A4Q5SC20-F1
#
_cell.length_a   1.000
_cell.length_b   1.000
_cell.length_c   1.000
_cell.angle_alpha   90.00
_cell.angle_beta   90.00
_cell.angle_gamma   90.00
#
_symmetry.space_group_name_H-M   'P 1'
#
loop_
_entity.id
_entity.type
_entity.pdbx_description
1 polymer ?
#
loop_
_entity_poly.entity_id
_entity_poly.type
_entity_poly.pdbx_seq_one_letter_code
_entity_poly.pdbx_strand_id
1 'polypeptide(L)'
;MSAFNRNLQKLFDTAQKTERLIIGLMSGTSLDGLDIALCRFIGSGFSTTFELLHFTTISYPEDFKDDIRQIFAKRQADMEKLCLLNAKIGTHHAELVLQALNSWGVLPDDIDVIASHGQTIYHAP
;
A
#
# COMPACT_ATOMS: atom_id res chain seq x y z
N MET A 1 -23.60 -6.51 26.78
CA MET A 1 -22.96 -7.02 25.55
C MET A 1 -21.77 -6.12 25.26
N SER A 2 -20.54 -6.62 25.27
CA SER A 2 -19.38 -5.76 24.97
C SER A 2 -19.51 -5.26 23.54
N ALA A 3 -19.34 -3.95 23.34
CA ALA A 3 -19.27 -3.37 22.02
C ALA A 3 -18.25 -4.14 21.17
N PHE A 4 -18.70 -4.65 20.02
CA PHE A 4 -17.84 -5.34 19.07
C PHE A 4 -16.71 -4.39 18.62
N ASN A 5 -15.50 -4.90 18.41
CA ASN A 5 -14.36 -4.06 18.03
C ASN A 5 -14.66 -3.35 16.70
N ARG A 6 -14.61 -2.00 16.71
CA ARG A 6 -14.97 -1.17 15.54
C ARG A 6 -14.18 -1.52 14.29
N ASN A 7 -12.89 -1.85 14.42
CA ASN A 7 -12.03 -2.18 13.28
C ASN A 7 -12.41 -3.54 12.69
N LEU A 8 -12.74 -4.51 13.54
CA LEU A 8 -13.25 -5.80 13.08
C LEU A 8 -14.60 -5.63 12.36
N GLN A 9 -15.50 -4.80 12.91
CA GLN A 9 -16.78 -4.53 12.24
C GLN A 9 -16.56 -3.93 10.85
N LYS A 10 -15.70 -2.92 10.73
CA LYS A 10 -15.36 -2.30 9.44
C LYS A 10 -14.84 -3.35 8.45
N LEU A 11 -13.95 -4.26 8.90
CA LEU A 11 -13.44 -5.33 8.06
C LEU A 11 -14.56 -6.28 7.58
N PHE A 12 -15.48 -6.67 8.46
CA PHE A 12 -16.63 -7.51 8.11
C PHE A 12 -17.56 -6.82 7.11
N ASP A 13 -17.87 -5.54 7.34
CA ASP A 13 -18.76 -4.76 6.48
C ASP A 13 -18.14 -4.60 5.09
N THR A 14 -16.85 -4.24 5.02
CA THR A 14 -16.09 -4.17 3.76
C THR A 14 -16.05 -5.52 3.06
N ALA A 15 -15.89 -6.64 3.78
CA ALA A 15 -15.88 -7.98 3.21
C ALA A 15 -17.24 -8.40 2.63
N GLN A 16 -18.36 -7.80 3.03
CA GLN A 16 -19.70 -8.12 2.52
C GLN A 16 -20.14 -7.25 1.34
N LYS A 17 -19.41 -6.18 1.00
CA LYS A 17 -19.78 -5.30 -0.12
C LYS A 17 -19.77 -6.05 -1.46
N THR A 18 -20.69 -5.68 -2.35
CA THR A 18 -20.69 -6.17 -3.74
C THR A 18 -19.65 -5.48 -4.62
N GLU A 19 -19.29 -4.25 -4.25
CA GLU A 19 -18.30 -3.40 -4.91
C GLU A 19 -17.32 -2.86 -3.87
N ARG A 20 -16.03 -2.79 -4.20
CA ARG A 20 -14.99 -2.23 -3.33
C ARG A 20 -14.06 -1.30 -4.11
N LEU A 21 -13.70 -0.19 -3.49
CA LEU A 21 -12.61 0.67 -3.94
C LEU A 21 -11.31 0.26 -3.26
N ILE A 22 -10.36 -0.25 -4.03
CA ILE A 22 -9.11 -0.81 -3.52
C ILE A 22 -7.94 -0.04 -4.11
N ILE A 23 -7.02 0.39 -3.23
CA ILE A 23 -5.72 0.92 -3.65
C ILE A 23 -4.72 -0.23 -3.72
N GLY A 24 -4.14 -0.46 -4.89
CA GLY A 24 -2.97 -1.31 -5.07
C GLY A 24 -1.69 -0.48 -4.97
N LEU A 25 -0.72 -0.95 -4.18
CA LEU A 25 0.61 -0.36 -4.05
C LEU A 25 1.69 -1.32 -4.47
N MET A 26 2.55 -0.88 -5.38
CA MET A 26 3.74 -1.62 -5.78
C MET A 26 4.97 -0.72 -5.74
N SER A 27 6.03 -1.18 -5.09
CA SER A 27 7.35 -0.55 -5.19
C SER A 27 8.36 -1.56 -5.69
N GLY A 28 8.86 -1.33 -6.90
CA GLY A 28 9.83 -2.19 -7.55
C GLY A 28 11.19 -2.18 -6.85
N THR A 29 12.03 -3.15 -7.20
CA THR A 29 13.41 -3.23 -6.72
C THR A 29 14.32 -2.12 -7.28
N SER A 30 13.87 -1.40 -8.30
CA SER A 30 14.57 -0.23 -8.84
C SER A 30 14.52 0.99 -7.91
N LEU A 31 13.62 1.00 -6.92
CA LEU A 31 13.40 2.14 -6.01
C LEU A 31 13.05 3.44 -6.74
N ASP A 32 12.47 3.36 -7.95
CA ASP A 32 12.14 4.54 -8.75
C ASP A 32 10.99 5.35 -8.16
N GLY A 33 10.08 4.68 -7.43
CA GLY A 33 8.93 5.29 -6.79
C GLY A 33 7.93 4.27 -6.27
N LEU A 34 6.75 4.80 -5.93
CA LEU A 34 5.57 4.05 -5.55
C LEU A 34 4.53 4.14 -6.67
N ASP A 35 4.19 3.00 -7.24
CA ASP A 35 3.02 2.86 -8.10
C ASP A 35 1.76 2.77 -7.23
N ILE A 36 0.77 3.60 -7.54
CA ILE A 36 -0.50 3.69 -6.83
C ILE A 36 -1.62 3.55 -7.85
N ALA A 37 -2.39 2.48 -7.72
CA ALA A 37 -3.55 2.20 -8.57
C ALA A 37 -4.82 2.22 -7.73
N LEU A 38 -5.79 3.08 -8.06
CA LEU A 38 -7.13 3.00 -7.49
C LEU A 38 -8.02 2.21 -8.46
N CYS A 39 -8.52 1.08 -7.98
CA CYS A 39 -9.34 0.17 -8.76
C CYS A 39 -10.69 -0.06 -8.10
N ARG A 40 -11.73 -0.14 -8.91
CA ARG A 40 -13.04 -0.65 -8.51
C ARG A 40 -13.09 -2.14 -8.78
N PHE A 41 -13.43 -2.93 -7.77
CA PHE A 41 -13.64 -4.37 -7.88
C PHE A 41 -15.10 -4.71 -7.61
N ILE A 42 -15.71 -5.54 -8.45
CA ILE A 42 -17.10 -6.00 -8.31
C ILE A 42 -17.12 -7.52 -8.22
N GLY A 43 -17.90 -8.05 -7.28
CA GLY A 43 -18.01 -9.49 -7.05
C GLY A 43 -16.82 -10.06 -6.27
N SER A 44 -16.63 -11.37 -6.39
CA SER A 44 -15.56 -12.12 -5.70
C SER A 44 -15.30 -13.48 -6.37
N GLY A 45 -14.10 -14.03 -6.20
CA GLY A 45 -13.73 -15.33 -6.80
C GLY A 45 -13.65 -15.25 -8.33
N PHE A 46 -14.10 -16.28 -9.02
CA PHE A 46 -14.02 -16.36 -10.49
C PHE A 46 -14.92 -15.36 -11.24
N SER A 47 -15.92 -14.77 -10.58
CA SER A 47 -16.79 -13.74 -11.16
C SER A 47 -16.29 -12.31 -10.91
N THR A 48 -15.11 -12.14 -10.31
CA THR A 48 -14.54 -10.82 -10.02
C THR A 48 -14.28 -10.07 -11.32
N THR A 49 -14.83 -8.87 -11.44
CA THR A 49 -14.46 -7.90 -12.47
C THR A 49 -13.79 -6.70 -11.83
N PHE A 50 -12.98 -5.98 -12.59
CA PHE A 50 -12.33 -4.77 -12.11
C PHE A 50 -12.24 -3.68 -13.17
N GLU A 51 -12.12 -2.45 -12.69
CA GLU A 51 -11.91 -1.24 -13.47
C GLU A 51 -10.78 -0.43 -12.82
N LEU A 52 -9.78 -0.03 -13.60
CA LEU A 52 -8.76 0.92 -13.15
C LEU A 52 -9.35 2.34 -13.25
N LEU A 53 -9.54 2.99 -12.11
CA LEU A 53 -10.10 4.35 -12.05
C LEU A 53 -8.99 5.39 -12.18
N HIS A 54 -7.91 5.21 -11.42
CA HIS A 54 -6.75 6.10 -11.45
C HIS A 54 -5.45 5.34 -11.27
N PHE A 55 -4.38 5.89 -11.84
CA PHE A 55 -3.03 5.38 -11.69
C PHE A 55 -2.03 6.54 -11.63
N THR A 56 -1.02 6.41 -10.78
CA THR A 56 0.13 7.31 -10.77
C THR A 56 1.37 6.58 -10.25
N THR A 57 2.53 7.08 -10.63
CA THR A 57 3.81 6.69 -10.04
C THR A 57 4.41 7.94 -9.42
N ILE A 58 4.66 7.91 -8.10
CA ILE A 58 5.29 9.03 -7.40
C ILE A 58 6.73 8.64 -7.08
N SER A 59 7.69 9.41 -7.60
CA SER A 59 9.10 9.14 -7.40
C SER A 59 9.51 9.31 -5.94
N TYR A 60 10.37 8.41 -5.47
CA TYR A 60 10.97 8.58 -4.15
C TYR A 60 12.03 9.68 -4.16
N PRO A 61 12.13 10.46 -3.07
CA PRO A 61 13.25 11.37 -2.90
C PRO A 61 14.54 10.57 -2.65
N GLU A 62 15.70 11.11 -3.04
CA GLU A 62 16.96 10.36 -3.00
C GLU A 62 17.39 9.96 -1.59
N ASP A 63 17.10 10.78 -0.58
CA ASP A 63 17.37 10.44 0.83
C ASP A 63 16.61 9.18 1.29
N PHE A 64 15.37 9.01 0.86
CA PHE A 64 14.59 7.80 1.11
C PHE A 64 15.18 6.59 0.39
N LYS A 65 15.61 6.74 -0.86
CA LYS A 65 16.28 5.66 -1.60
C LYS A 65 17.59 5.25 -0.93
N ASP A 66 18.39 6.23 -0.51
CA ASP A 66 19.66 5.99 0.19
C ASP A 66 19.48 5.24 1.50
N ASP A 67 18.38 5.49 2.19
CA ASP A 67 18.03 4.75 3.39
C ASP A 67 17.71 3.28 3.12
N ILE A 68 16.92 3.00 2.08
CA ILE A 68 16.56 1.62 1.69
C ILE A 68 17.78 0.88 1.15
N ARG A 69 18.63 1.53 0.34
CA ARG A 69 19.88 0.95 -0.20
C ARG A 69 20.81 0.42 0.90
N GLN A 70 20.70 0.93 2.13
CA GLN A 70 21.51 0.44 3.24
C GLN A 70 21.14 -0.98 3.71
N ILE A 71 19.92 -1.44 3.46
CA ILE A 71 19.43 -2.77 3.86
C ILE A 71 19.07 -3.68 2.66
N PHE A 72 18.84 -3.10 1.47
CA PHE A 72 18.37 -3.81 0.29
C PHE A 72 19.42 -4.79 -0.29
N ALA A 73 18.98 -6.02 -0.57
CA ALA A 73 19.76 -7.08 -1.22
C ALA A 73 21.11 -7.42 -0.54
N LYS A 74 21.24 -7.15 0.76
CA LYS A 74 22.44 -7.47 1.54
C LYS A 74 22.25 -8.76 2.32
N ARG A 75 23.28 -9.60 2.35
CA ARG A 75 23.32 -10.79 3.21
C ARG A 75 23.44 -10.45 4.70
N GLN A 76 24.02 -9.30 5.01
CA GLN A 76 24.15 -8.76 6.36
C GLN A 76 23.62 -7.33 6.34
N ALA A 77 22.66 -7.04 7.21
CA ALA A 77 22.07 -5.73 7.39
C ALA A 77 21.95 -5.46 8.89
N ASP A 78 22.02 -4.18 9.25
CA ASP A 78 21.78 -3.76 10.62
C ASP A 78 20.29 -3.96 10.99
N MET A 79 20.04 -4.68 12.08
CA MET A 79 18.68 -5.07 12.49
C MET A 79 17.88 -3.88 13.02
N GLU A 80 18.52 -2.95 13.72
CA GLU A 80 17.87 -1.73 14.20
C GLU A 80 17.40 -0.90 13.00
N LYS A 81 18.27 -0.73 12.01
CA LYS A 81 17.95 -0.02 10.77
C LYS A 81 16.83 -0.70 9.99
N LEU A 82 16.83 -2.04 9.90
CA LEU A 82 15.74 -2.79 9.27
C LEU A 82 14.39 -2.52 9.95
N CYS A 83 14.35 -2.58 11.29
CA CYS A 83 13.14 -2.33 12.06
C CYS A 83 12.62 -0.89 11.90
N LEU A 84 13.51 0.10 11.98
CA LEU A 84 13.16 1.51 11.82
C LEU A 84 12.67 1.81 10.40
N LEU A 85 13.32 1.24 9.38
CA LEU A 85 12.95 1.44 7.99
C LEU A 85 11.59 0.83 7.66
N ASN A 86 11.19 -0.28 8.26
CA ASN A 86 9.86 -0.85 8.05
C ASN A 86 8.74 0.16 8.37
N ALA A 87 8.82 0.81 9.54
CA ALA A 87 7.83 1.83 9.93
C ALA A 87 7.95 3.10 9.06
N LYS A 88 9.18 3.51 8.73
CA LYS A 88 9.43 4.68 7.86
C LYS A 88 8.83 4.49 6.47
N ILE A 89 9.02 3.31 5.86
CA ILE A 89 8.48 2.97 4.54
C ILE A 89 6.94 3.00 4.57
N GLY A 90 6.33 2.39 5.58
CA GLY A 90 4.86 2.40 5.73
C GLY A 90 4.30 3.82 5.85
N THR A 91 4.94 4.67 6.65
CA THR A 91 4.54 6.08 6.81
C THR A 91 4.69 6.85 5.51
N HIS A 92 5.82 6.69 4.83
CA HIS A 92 6.08 7.38 3.57
C HIS A 92 5.09 6.94 2.47
N HIS A 93 4.81 5.63 2.35
CA HIS A 93 3.78 5.15 1.43
C HIS A 93 2.40 5.74 1.73
N ALA A 94 2.03 5.88 3.01
CA ALA A 94 0.76 6.49 3.40
C ALA A 94 0.67 7.97 2.98
N GLU A 95 1.76 8.74 3.13
CA GLU A 95 1.85 10.12 2.66
C GLU A 95 1.63 10.21 1.14
N LEU A 96 2.30 9.34 0.38
CA LEU A 96 2.16 9.28 -1.08
C LEU A 96 0.74 8.88 -1.52
N VAL A 97 0.10 7.97 -0.79
CA VAL A 97 -1.31 7.60 -1.02
C VAL A 97 -2.24 8.78 -0.79
N LEU A 98 -2.07 9.51 0.32
CA LEU A 98 -2.88 10.69 0.61
C LEU A 98 -2.68 11.78 -0.44
N GLN A 99 -1.45 11.97 -0.93
CA GLN A 99 -1.14 12.87 -2.04
C GLN A 99 -1.87 12.45 -3.33
N ALA A 100 -1.82 11.17 -3.69
CA ALA A 100 -2.50 10.64 -4.87
C ALA A 100 -4.03 10.83 -4.78
N LEU A 101 -4.63 10.44 -3.65
CA LEU A 101 -6.06 10.61 -3.39
C LEU A 101 -6.51 12.07 -3.49
N ASN A 102 -5.74 12.98 -2.88
CA ASN A 102 -5.99 14.42 -2.98
C ASN A 102 -5.92 14.91 -4.43
N SER A 103 -4.96 14.42 -5.23
CA SER A 103 -4.84 14.78 -6.65
C SER A 103 -5.99 14.27 -7.52
N TRP A 104 -6.65 13.19 -7.10
CA TRP A 104 -7.81 12.60 -7.79
C TRP A 104 -9.15 13.12 -7.26
N GLY A 105 -9.14 13.91 -6.18
CA GLY A 105 -10.36 14.38 -5.51
C GLY A 105 -11.14 13.27 -4.82
N VAL A 106 -10.47 12.19 -4.42
CA VAL A 106 -11.08 11.04 -3.73
C VAL A 106 -10.85 11.16 -2.23
N LEU A 107 -11.89 10.94 -1.42
CA LEU A 107 -11.76 10.99 0.04
C LEU A 107 -11.13 9.69 0.55
N PRO A 108 -10.20 9.75 1.52
CA PRO A 108 -9.65 8.54 2.14
C PRO A 108 -10.70 7.60 2.74
N ASP A 109 -11.82 8.15 3.22
CA ASP A 109 -12.93 7.39 3.80
C ASP A 109 -13.73 6.58 2.76
N ASP A 110 -13.63 6.90 1.47
CA ASP A 110 -14.26 6.13 0.39
C ASP A 110 -13.49 4.85 0.06
N ILE A 111 -12.23 4.75 0.49
CA ILE A 111 -11.35 3.61 0.21
C ILE A 111 -11.62 2.49 1.19
N ASP A 112 -11.90 1.30 0.65
CA ASP A 112 -12.22 0.11 1.44
C ASP A 112 -10.97 -0.58 1.97
N VAL A 113 -9.98 -0.78 1.10
CA VAL A 113 -8.78 -1.58 1.40
C VAL A 113 -7.56 -1.01 0.67
N ILE A 114 -6.40 -1.13 1.30
CA ILE A 114 -5.10 -0.95 0.64
C ILE A 114 -4.44 -2.33 0.53
N ALA A 115 -4.14 -2.74 -0.70
CA ALA A 115 -3.36 -3.92 -1.02
C ALA A 115 -1.92 -3.48 -1.31
N SER A 116 -1.04 -3.60 -0.30
CA SER A 116 0.36 -3.20 -0.44
C SER A 116 1.27 -4.41 -0.57
N HIS A 117 2.06 -4.44 -1.65
CA HIS A 117 3.19 -5.35 -1.74
C HIS A 117 4.29 -5.00 -0.70
N GLY A 118 4.41 -3.71 -0.37
CA GLY A 118 5.52 -3.19 0.40
C GLY A 118 6.81 -3.09 -0.42
N GLN A 119 7.93 -2.97 0.27
CA GLN A 119 9.26 -2.88 -0.31
C GLN A 119 10.01 -4.20 -0.08
N THR A 120 10.44 -4.86 -1.15
CA THR A 120 11.33 -6.01 -1.03
C THR A 120 12.65 -5.57 -0.42
N ILE A 121 13.06 -6.22 0.68
CA ILE A 121 14.40 -6.07 1.26
C ILE A 121 15.33 -7.19 0.78
N TYR A 122 14.85 -8.43 0.80
CA TYR A 122 15.60 -9.61 0.39
C TYR A 122 14.64 -10.65 -0.20
N HIS A 123 15.07 -11.36 -1.23
CA HIS A 123 14.28 -12.44 -1.87
C HIS A 123 15.16 -13.68 -2.00
N ALA A 124 14.73 -14.78 -1.36
CA ALA A 124 15.37 -16.10 -1.40
C ALA A 124 14.26 -17.15 -1.61
N PRO A 125 13.90 -17.43 -2.88
CA PRO A 125 12.77 -18.31 -3.22
C PRO A 125 13.01 -19.78 -2.86
#